data_AF-A0A828T536-F1
#
_entry.id   AF-A0A828T536-F1
#
_cell.length_a   1.000
_cell.length_b   1.000
_cell.length_c   1.000
_cell.angle_alpha   90.00
_cell.angle_beta   90.00
_cell.angle_gamma   90.00
#
_symmetry.space_group_name_H-M   'P 1'
#
loop_
_entity.id
_entity.type
_entity.pdbx_description
1 polymer ?
#
loop_
_entity_poly.entity_id
_entity_poly.type
_entity_poly.pdbx_seq_one_letter_code
_entity_poly.pdbx_strand_id
1 'polypeptide(L)'
;MKEEYKELKELQKRYLTRLSDLYPTIAAASTEIINLQAILNLPKGTEHFLTDVHGEYEAFSHVLKNGSGSVRRKIEDVFGNTMSAADKKSLATLIYYPRAKMDLIRQTETNMEDWYKVHLYRLIEVAKRAASKYTRSKVRKALPPNFAYVIEELITEKAEVHDKESYYNEIISTIIRIGRAEDFIEAISELIQRLVVDHLHIVGDIYDRGPGPHIIMDKLMSYHSVDIQWGNHDILWMGAAAGQWGCIANVIRICARYGNLDILEDGYGINLLPLAAFALRIYGDDPCICFRLKAVEGIDPDEMQMNMRIHKAISIIQFKVEGQIIRRQKAFHLENRALLHRIDFEKGTIELDGKKYPLLDTAFPTVDPKDPYAFTQEEEEIMKRLEKAFLHCEKLQRHMRFLLNKGSLYKVYNDNLLYHGCVPLTEDGKLKEIRLFGKSYGGKELYDVLDSYVRKGFFCS
;
A
#
# COMPACT_ATOMS: atom_id res chain seq x y z
N MET A 1 30.97 19.49 -23.78
CA MET A 1 32.38 19.52 -23.31
C MET A 1 32.72 20.75 -22.46
N LYS A 2 32.93 21.98 -22.98
CA LYS A 2 33.25 23.15 -22.13
C LYS A 2 32.06 23.66 -21.29
N GLU A 3 30.85 23.64 -21.85
CA GLU A 3 29.60 24.01 -21.15
C GLU A 3 29.29 23.04 -20.00
N GLU A 4 29.23 21.73 -20.28
CA GLU A 4 28.97 20.68 -19.26
C GLU A 4 30.01 20.71 -18.13
N TYR A 5 31.28 20.95 -18.45
CA TYR A 5 32.33 21.03 -17.44
C TYR A 5 32.18 22.26 -16.52
N LYS A 6 31.58 23.33 -17.04
CA LYS A 6 31.25 24.55 -16.29
C LYS A 6 30.04 24.31 -15.38
N GLU A 7 28.99 23.68 -15.90
CA GLU A 7 27.80 23.28 -15.11
C GLU A 7 28.17 22.31 -13.99
N LEU A 8 29.03 21.33 -14.26
CA LEU A 8 29.48 20.36 -13.25
C LEU A 8 30.27 21.05 -12.12
N LYS A 9 31.15 22.00 -12.46
CA LYS A 9 31.88 22.80 -11.47
C LYS A 9 30.95 23.69 -10.64
N GLU A 10 29.92 24.24 -11.26
CA GLU A 10 28.97 25.10 -10.56
C GLU A 10 28.07 24.29 -9.62
N LEU A 11 27.65 23.08 -10.03
CA LEU A 11 26.95 22.13 -9.17
C LEU A 11 27.83 21.69 -7.99
N GLN A 12 29.09 21.37 -8.26
CA GLN A 12 30.06 20.99 -7.23
C GLN A 12 30.29 22.13 -6.24
N LYS A 13 30.43 23.38 -6.71
CA LYS A 13 30.55 24.55 -5.84
C LYS A 13 29.32 24.73 -4.96
N ARG A 14 28.11 24.64 -5.52
CA ARG A 14 26.85 24.72 -4.75
C ARG A 14 26.76 23.61 -3.70
N TYR A 15 27.15 22.39 -4.06
CA TYR A 15 27.19 21.25 -3.15
C TYR A 15 28.17 21.48 -1.99
N LEU A 16 29.39 21.91 -2.29
CA LEU A 16 30.41 22.21 -1.28
C LEU A 16 30.02 23.39 -0.38
N THR A 17 29.40 24.43 -0.93
CA THR A 17 28.87 25.55 -0.14
C THR A 17 27.78 25.07 0.82
N ARG A 18 26.86 24.22 0.36
CA ARG A 18 25.86 23.62 1.26
C ARG A 18 26.49 22.77 2.35
N LEU A 19 27.55 22.00 2.05
CA LEU A 19 28.27 21.25 3.07
C LEU A 19 28.99 22.17 4.06
N SER A 20 29.57 23.29 3.62
CA SER A 20 30.18 24.25 4.53
C SER A 20 29.15 24.96 5.42
N ASP A 21 27.92 25.17 4.94
CA ASP A 21 26.83 25.71 5.77
C ASP A 21 26.41 24.71 6.86
N LEU A 22 26.36 23.41 6.54
CA LEU A 22 25.99 22.34 7.46
C LEU A 22 27.12 21.99 8.45
N TYR A 23 28.38 22.04 8.00
CA TYR A 23 29.57 21.67 8.75
C TYR A 23 30.62 22.78 8.68
N PRO A 24 30.42 23.90 9.40
CA PRO A 24 31.22 25.11 9.25
C PRO A 24 32.67 24.98 9.76
N THR A 25 33.00 23.91 10.47
CA THR A 25 34.34 23.67 11.01
C THR A 25 34.85 22.28 10.66
N ILE A 26 36.18 22.13 10.63
CA ILE A 26 36.84 20.83 10.46
C ILE A 26 36.35 19.85 11.53
N ALA A 27 36.17 20.31 12.78
CA ALA A 27 35.67 19.49 13.88
C ALA A 27 34.23 19.01 13.65
N ALA A 28 33.33 19.86 13.14
CA ALA A 28 31.95 19.49 12.83
C ALA A 28 31.89 18.44 11.71
N ALA A 29 32.64 18.67 10.62
CA ALA A 29 32.72 17.72 9.51
C ALA A 29 33.34 16.39 9.95
N SER A 30 34.42 16.43 10.73
CA SER A 30 35.10 15.22 11.22
C SER A 30 34.21 14.41 12.15
N THR A 31 33.48 15.07 13.06
CA THR A 31 32.50 14.42 13.94
C THR A 31 31.43 13.70 13.13
N GLU A 32 30.89 14.35 12.08
CA GLU A 32 29.87 13.72 11.26
C GLU A 32 30.42 12.56 10.42
N ILE A 33 31.64 12.67 9.89
CA ILE A 33 32.31 11.56 9.20
C ILE A 33 32.47 10.37 10.14
N ILE A 34 32.91 10.58 11.39
CA ILE A 34 33.04 9.51 12.40
C ILE A 34 31.67 8.87 12.67
N ASN A 35 30.62 9.68 12.85
CA ASN A 35 29.26 9.19 13.08
C ASN A 35 28.76 8.33 11.91
N LEU A 36 28.90 8.83 10.67
CA LEU A 36 28.45 8.12 9.47
C LEU A 36 29.25 6.83 9.25
N GLN A 37 30.57 6.85 9.45
CA GLN A 37 31.40 5.64 9.38
C GLN A 37 31.00 4.61 10.44
N ALA A 38 30.73 5.04 11.68
CA ALA A 38 30.24 4.14 12.72
C ALA A 38 28.89 3.50 12.35
N ILE A 39 27.99 4.27 11.73
CA ILE A 39 26.69 3.76 11.24
C ILE A 39 26.87 2.77 10.08
N LEU A 40 27.74 3.06 9.11
CA LEU A 40 28.00 2.19 7.96
C LEU A 40 28.62 0.84 8.37
N ASN A 41 29.29 0.79 9.52
CA ASN A 41 29.84 -0.45 10.08
C ASN A 41 28.82 -1.28 10.89
N LEU A 42 27.59 -0.78 11.09
CA LEU A 42 26.53 -1.59 11.68
C LEU A 42 25.98 -2.61 10.67
N PRO A 43 25.45 -3.75 11.14
CA PRO A 43 24.75 -4.67 10.26
C PRO A 43 23.61 -3.97 9.53
N LYS A 44 23.44 -4.31 8.25
CA LYS A 44 22.36 -3.78 7.42
C LYS A 44 20.99 -4.02 8.09
N GLY A 45 20.13 -2.99 8.04
CA GLY A 45 18.73 -3.07 8.46
C GLY A 45 17.98 -4.16 7.68
N THR A 46 16.92 -4.72 8.28
CA THR A 46 16.09 -5.69 7.56
C THR A 46 15.16 -4.95 6.61
N GLU A 47 15.26 -5.21 5.31
CA GLU A 47 14.27 -4.75 4.34
C GLU A 47 13.13 -5.76 4.23
N HIS A 48 11.92 -5.26 4.10
CA HIS A 48 10.72 -6.06 3.95
C HIS A 48 10.05 -5.69 2.63
N PHE A 49 9.94 -6.64 1.72
CA PHE A 49 9.33 -6.45 0.40
C PHE A 49 7.95 -7.08 0.41
N LEU A 50 6.93 -6.31 0.05
CA LEU A 50 5.55 -6.78 -0.14
C LEU A 50 5.05 -6.34 -1.51
N THR A 51 4.39 -7.23 -2.22
CA THR A 51 3.80 -7.00 -3.55
C THR A 51 2.36 -7.48 -3.54
N ASP A 52 1.55 -6.95 -4.47
CA ASP A 52 0.19 -7.43 -4.75
C ASP A 52 -0.71 -7.47 -3.51
N VAL A 53 -0.67 -6.39 -2.71
CA VAL A 53 -1.41 -6.32 -1.44
C VAL A 53 -2.92 -6.36 -1.68
N HIS A 54 -3.41 -5.69 -2.72
CA HIS A 54 -4.78 -5.78 -3.22
C HIS A 54 -5.85 -5.68 -2.13
N GLY A 55 -5.76 -4.68 -1.26
CA GLY A 55 -6.80 -4.45 -0.26
C GLY A 55 -6.93 -5.52 0.84
N GLU A 56 -6.10 -6.57 0.85
CA GLU A 56 -6.14 -7.68 1.82
C GLU A 56 -5.53 -7.26 3.17
N TYR A 57 -6.25 -6.39 3.88
CA TYR A 57 -5.73 -5.67 5.05
C TYR A 57 -5.39 -6.60 6.23
N GLU A 58 -6.12 -7.70 6.41
CA GLU A 58 -5.85 -8.67 7.48
C GLU A 58 -4.52 -9.40 7.24
N ALA A 59 -4.35 -9.93 6.02
CA ALA A 59 -3.12 -10.58 5.60
C ALA A 59 -1.94 -9.61 5.66
N PHE A 60 -2.11 -8.39 5.13
CA PHE A 60 -1.12 -7.32 5.20
C PHE A 60 -0.71 -7.02 6.66
N SER A 61 -1.68 -6.84 7.55
CA SER A 61 -1.43 -6.56 8.96
C SER A 61 -0.71 -7.72 9.65
N HIS A 62 -1.08 -8.96 9.33
CA HIS A 62 -0.40 -10.15 9.87
C HIS A 62 1.06 -10.23 9.43
N VAL A 63 1.33 -9.97 8.15
CA VAL A 63 2.69 -10.00 7.59
C VAL A 63 3.56 -8.88 8.18
N LEU A 64 3.01 -7.69 8.41
CA LEU A 64 3.72 -6.62 9.11
C LEU A 64 4.06 -7.01 10.56
N LYS A 65 3.11 -7.59 11.29
CA LYS A 65 3.30 -8.03 12.69
C LYS A 65 4.33 -9.14 12.82
N ASN A 66 4.37 -10.07 11.87
CA ASN A 66 5.32 -11.18 11.90
C ASN A 66 6.70 -10.86 11.28
N GLY A 67 6.79 -9.74 10.55
CA GLY A 67 8.00 -9.27 9.85
C GLY A 67 8.51 -10.27 8.81
N SER A 68 7.62 -10.96 8.09
CA SER A 68 7.91 -12.11 7.23
C SER A 68 8.81 -13.16 7.91
N GLY A 69 8.42 -13.53 9.12
CA GLY A 69 9.14 -14.51 9.95
C GLY A 69 10.40 -13.98 10.63
N SER A 70 10.73 -12.68 10.49
CA SER A 70 11.88 -12.07 11.17
C SER A 70 11.74 -12.12 12.69
N VAL A 71 10.52 -11.97 13.24
CA VAL A 71 10.28 -12.12 14.69
C VAL A 71 10.64 -13.53 15.16
N ARG A 72 10.21 -14.58 14.45
CA ARG A 72 10.56 -15.97 14.77
C ARG A 72 12.06 -16.19 14.74
N ARG A 73 12.75 -15.65 13.73
CA ARG A 73 14.22 -15.70 13.67
C ARG A 73 14.86 -15.03 14.89
N LYS A 74 14.32 -13.92 15.39
CA LYS A 74 14.84 -13.27 16.61
C LYS A 74 14.58 -14.04 17.88
N ILE A 75 13.43 -14.70 18.00
CA ILE A 75 13.17 -15.64 19.10
C ILE A 75 14.16 -16.82 19.05
N GLU A 76 14.43 -17.34 17.84
CA GLU A 76 15.39 -18.43 17.65
C GLU A 76 16.82 -18.01 18.01
N ASP A 77 17.26 -16.83 17.56
CA ASP A 77 18.58 -16.26 17.89
C ASP A 77 18.81 -16.16 19.41
N VAL A 78 17.77 -15.86 20.18
CA VAL A 78 17.86 -15.64 21.63
C VAL A 78 17.79 -16.95 22.41
N PHE A 79 16.81 -17.80 22.11
CA PHE A 79 16.52 -18.97 22.94
C PHE A 79 17.03 -20.28 22.38
N GLY A 80 17.31 -20.39 21.08
CA GLY A 80 17.87 -21.62 20.47
C GLY A 80 17.32 -22.90 21.08
N ASN A 81 18.17 -23.79 21.57
CA ASN A 81 17.73 -25.05 22.18
C ASN A 81 17.26 -24.94 23.65
N THR A 82 17.31 -23.76 24.28
CA THR A 82 16.91 -23.55 25.68
C THR A 82 15.40 -23.36 25.85
N MET A 83 14.64 -23.31 24.76
CA MET A 83 13.18 -23.16 24.77
C MET A 83 12.54 -24.11 23.75
N SER A 84 11.41 -24.72 24.11
CA SER A 84 10.69 -25.64 23.22
C SER A 84 10.13 -24.91 21.99
N ALA A 85 9.93 -25.65 20.88
CA ALA A 85 9.31 -25.08 19.68
C ALA A 85 7.88 -24.56 19.93
N ALA A 86 7.13 -25.21 20.84
CA ALA A 86 5.79 -24.80 21.22
C ALA A 86 5.81 -23.46 21.97
N ASP A 87 6.74 -23.29 22.92
CA ASP A 87 6.89 -22.04 23.67
C ASP A 87 7.34 -20.89 22.78
N LYS A 88 8.30 -21.14 21.86
CA LYS A 88 8.71 -20.15 20.86
C LYS A 88 7.55 -19.71 19.98
N LYS A 89 6.70 -20.65 19.55
CA LYS A 89 5.49 -20.34 18.77
C LYS A 89 4.50 -19.51 19.59
N SER A 90 4.32 -19.85 20.87
CA SER A 90 3.45 -19.10 21.79
C SER A 90 3.97 -17.67 22.01
N LEU A 91 5.27 -17.49 22.21
CA LEU A 91 5.93 -16.19 22.34
C LEU A 91 5.82 -15.37 21.05
N ALA A 92 5.98 -15.99 19.88
CA ALA A 92 5.77 -15.33 18.60
C ALA A 92 4.33 -14.80 18.48
N THR A 93 3.33 -15.63 18.82
CA THR A 93 1.93 -15.21 18.81
C THR A 93 1.66 -14.06 19.78
N LEU A 94 2.29 -14.07 20.97
CA LEU A 94 2.21 -12.97 21.93
C LEU A 94 2.76 -11.67 21.31
N ILE A 95 3.90 -11.73 20.62
CA ILE A 95 4.46 -10.55 19.95
C ILE A 95 3.51 -10.06 18.84
N TYR A 96 2.88 -10.96 18.08
CA TYR A 96 2.00 -10.57 16.97
C TYR A 96 0.69 -9.94 17.42
N TYR A 97 0.08 -10.50 18.47
CA TYR A 97 -1.25 -10.13 18.95
C TYR A 97 -1.26 -10.12 20.48
N PRO A 98 -0.59 -9.15 21.14
CA PRO A 98 -0.35 -9.17 22.57
C PRO A 98 -1.65 -9.24 23.37
N ARG A 99 -2.62 -8.36 23.09
CA ARG A 99 -3.93 -8.33 23.77
C ARG A 99 -4.70 -9.62 23.59
N ALA A 100 -4.98 -10.02 22.35
CA ALA A 100 -5.74 -11.24 22.06
C ALA A 100 -5.08 -12.50 22.65
N LYS A 101 -3.74 -12.58 22.64
CA LYS A 101 -3.03 -13.70 23.25
C LYS A 101 -3.13 -13.67 24.77
N MET A 102 -2.99 -12.52 25.42
CA MET A 102 -3.17 -12.40 26.87
C MET A 102 -4.60 -12.73 27.31
N ASP A 103 -5.62 -12.34 26.53
CA ASP A 103 -7.02 -12.69 26.81
C ASP A 103 -7.27 -14.20 26.79
N LEU A 104 -6.62 -14.93 25.87
CA LEU A 104 -6.66 -16.39 25.83
C LEU A 104 -5.93 -17.01 27.03
N ILE A 105 -4.75 -16.49 27.38
CA ILE A 105 -3.97 -17.00 28.51
C ILE A 105 -4.73 -16.82 29.83
N ARG A 106 -5.43 -15.70 30.03
CA ARG A 106 -6.20 -15.40 31.23
C ARG A 106 -7.30 -16.43 31.52
N GLN A 107 -7.78 -17.14 30.50
CA GLN A 107 -8.81 -18.16 30.65
C GLN A 107 -8.27 -19.48 31.21
N THR A 108 -6.95 -19.73 31.08
CA THR A 108 -6.32 -21.00 31.44
C THR A 108 -5.26 -20.88 32.52
N GLU A 109 -4.61 -19.72 32.63
CA GLU A 109 -3.50 -19.50 33.55
C GLU A 109 -4.00 -19.21 34.96
N THR A 110 -3.42 -19.90 35.92
CA THR A 110 -3.80 -19.80 37.34
C THR A 110 -3.01 -18.71 38.06
N ASN A 111 -1.80 -18.41 37.61
CA ASN A 111 -0.96 -17.37 38.17
C ASN A 111 -0.47 -16.40 37.07
N MET A 112 -1.26 -15.37 36.82
CA MET A 112 -0.93 -14.34 35.84
C MET A 112 0.30 -13.51 36.23
N GLU A 113 0.58 -13.31 37.52
CA GLU A 113 1.76 -12.53 37.94
C GLU A 113 3.06 -13.23 37.56
N ASP A 114 3.16 -14.54 37.81
CA ASP A 114 4.33 -15.32 37.40
C ASP A 114 4.44 -15.39 35.87
N TRP A 115 3.31 -15.57 35.18
CA TRP A 115 3.26 -15.54 33.72
C TRP A 115 3.78 -14.20 33.17
N TYR A 116 3.34 -13.06 33.74
CA TYR A 116 3.85 -11.74 33.35
C TYR A 116 5.34 -11.63 33.57
N LYS A 117 5.84 -12.05 34.73
CA LYS A 117 7.26 -12.00 35.05
C LYS A 117 8.08 -12.73 33.99
N VAL A 118 7.75 -14.00 33.71
CA VAL A 118 8.43 -14.82 32.70
C VAL A 118 8.38 -14.18 31.31
N HIS A 119 7.22 -13.71 30.87
CA HIS A 119 7.06 -13.19 29.51
C HIS A 119 7.68 -11.80 29.33
N LEU A 120 7.73 -10.97 30.38
CA LEU A 120 8.45 -9.71 30.36
C LEU A 120 9.95 -9.92 30.13
N TYR A 121 10.60 -10.83 30.86
CA TYR A 121 12.01 -11.17 30.58
C TYR A 121 12.21 -11.64 29.15
N ARG A 122 11.34 -12.55 28.68
CA ARG A 122 11.47 -13.12 27.33
C ARG A 122 11.36 -12.04 26.26
N LEU A 123 10.42 -11.11 26.40
CA LEU A 123 10.23 -10.00 25.48
C LEU A 123 11.40 -9.02 25.52
N ILE A 124 11.95 -8.73 26.71
CA ILE A 124 13.12 -7.86 26.87
C ILE A 124 14.33 -8.44 26.13
N GLU A 125 14.60 -9.74 26.26
CA GLU A 125 15.72 -10.39 25.57
C GLU A 125 15.56 -10.38 24.04
N VAL A 126 14.34 -10.62 23.54
CA VAL A 126 14.03 -10.49 22.10
C VAL A 126 14.20 -9.04 21.63
N ALA A 127 13.75 -8.07 22.42
CA ALA A 127 13.89 -6.65 22.11
C ALA A 127 15.37 -6.21 22.06
N LYS A 128 16.19 -6.64 23.04
CA LYS A 128 17.66 -6.43 23.04
C LYS A 128 18.29 -6.95 21.75
N ARG A 129 17.95 -8.19 21.38
CA ARG A 129 18.48 -8.81 20.16
C ARG A 129 18.03 -8.07 18.90
N ALA A 130 16.78 -7.62 18.83
CA ALA A 130 16.28 -6.82 17.71
C ALA A 130 16.93 -5.42 17.63
N ALA A 131 17.21 -4.79 18.77
CA ALA A 131 17.82 -3.47 18.89
C ALA A 131 19.33 -3.47 18.54
N SER A 132 20.03 -4.59 18.73
CA SER A 132 21.50 -4.69 18.65
C SER A 132 22.15 -4.22 17.34
N LYS A 133 21.41 -4.21 16.22
CA LYS A 133 21.90 -3.77 14.91
C LYS A 133 21.67 -2.28 14.61
N TYR A 134 21.12 -1.52 15.57
CA TYR A 134 20.79 -0.12 15.42
C TYR A 134 21.57 0.77 16.39
N THR A 135 21.74 2.04 16.01
CA THR A 135 22.28 3.03 16.95
C THR A 135 21.30 3.29 18.09
N ARG A 136 21.83 3.69 19.26
CA ARG A 136 21.00 4.11 20.41
C ARG A 136 19.99 5.19 20.04
N SER A 137 20.39 6.17 19.22
CA SER A 137 19.50 7.23 18.75
C SER A 137 18.32 6.68 17.93
N LYS A 138 18.56 5.69 17.06
CA LYS A 138 17.51 5.05 16.26
C LYS A 138 16.55 4.24 17.12
N VAL A 139 17.08 3.47 18.07
CA VAL A 139 16.27 2.72 19.05
C VAL A 139 15.41 3.68 19.87
N ARG A 140 15.99 4.75 20.41
CA ARG A 140 15.26 5.74 21.23
C ARG A 140 14.09 6.39 20.49
N LYS A 141 14.24 6.68 19.19
CA LYS A 141 13.16 7.18 18.33
C LYS A 141 12.07 6.14 18.04
N ALA A 142 12.35 4.85 18.27
CA ALA A 142 11.41 3.76 18.10
C ALA A 142 10.64 3.41 19.37
N LEU A 143 11.12 3.86 20.54
CA LEU A 143 10.53 3.53 21.83
C LEU A 143 9.12 4.11 21.99
N PRO A 144 8.21 3.36 22.62
CA PRO A 144 6.87 3.84 22.93
C PRO A 144 6.93 4.95 24.00
N PRO A 145 6.29 6.12 23.80
CA PRO A 145 6.47 7.29 24.67
C PRO A 145 6.23 7.02 26.16
N ASN A 146 5.20 6.23 26.49
CA ASN A 146 4.79 5.95 27.87
C ASN A 146 5.78 5.08 28.65
N PHE A 147 6.63 4.31 27.96
CA PHE A 147 7.59 3.40 28.57
C PHE A 147 9.02 3.61 28.07
N ALA A 148 9.29 4.71 27.37
CA ALA A 148 10.56 4.90 26.68
C ALA A 148 11.76 4.79 27.63
N TYR A 149 11.75 5.51 28.75
CA TYR A 149 12.83 5.45 29.74
C TYR A 149 13.05 4.03 30.26
N VAL A 150 11.97 3.35 30.66
CA VAL A 150 12.04 2.01 31.26
C VAL A 150 12.55 0.99 30.25
N ILE A 151 12.03 1.00 29.03
CA ILE A 151 12.48 0.07 27.99
C ILE A 151 13.92 0.37 27.57
N GLU A 152 14.31 1.64 27.44
CA GLU A 152 15.69 2.03 27.13
C GLU A 152 16.67 1.46 28.16
N GLU A 153 16.38 1.65 29.45
CA GLU A 153 17.17 1.11 30.55
C GLU A 153 17.27 -0.43 30.43
N LEU A 154 16.13 -1.10 30.17
CA LEU A 154 16.08 -2.55 30.12
C LEU A 154 16.83 -3.16 28.92
N ILE A 155 16.95 -2.46 27.78
CA ILE A 155 17.54 -3.02 26.55
C ILE A 155 18.96 -2.56 26.22
N THR A 156 19.45 -1.48 26.84
CA THR A 156 20.74 -0.87 26.46
C THR A 156 21.94 -1.34 27.29
N GLU A 157 21.70 -2.08 28.36
CA GLU A 157 22.76 -2.41 29.32
C GLU A 157 23.55 -3.66 28.95
N LYS A 158 24.85 -3.64 29.27
CA LYS A 158 25.77 -4.75 29.06
C LYS A 158 25.64 -5.79 30.17
N ALA A 159 25.67 -7.07 29.79
CA ALA A 159 25.56 -8.24 30.66
C ALA A 159 26.71 -8.42 31.70
N GLU A 160 27.60 -7.45 31.87
CA GLU A 160 28.86 -7.62 32.63
C GLU A 160 28.80 -7.09 34.08
N VAL A 161 27.64 -6.66 34.60
CA VAL A 161 27.51 -6.15 35.97
C VAL A 161 26.56 -7.02 36.80
N HIS A 162 27.11 -7.97 37.55
CA HIS A 162 26.38 -8.90 38.43
C HIS A 162 25.47 -8.20 39.47
N ASP A 163 25.76 -6.96 39.87
CA ASP A 163 24.99 -6.22 40.88
C ASP A 163 23.63 -5.69 40.40
N LYS A 164 23.30 -5.80 39.10
CA LYS A 164 22.10 -5.17 38.54
C LYS A 164 20.94 -6.12 38.25
N GLU A 165 21.09 -7.44 38.30
CA GLU A 165 19.93 -8.35 38.14
C GLU A 165 18.81 -8.03 39.14
N SER A 166 19.17 -7.73 40.39
CA SER A 166 18.17 -7.31 41.39
C SER A 166 17.43 -6.03 40.99
N TYR A 167 18.10 -5.10 40.30
CA TYR A 167 17.51 -3.87 39.80
C TYR A 167 16.51 -4.14 38.67
N TYR A 168 16.84 -5.00 37.70
CA TYR A 168 15.92 -5.46 36.66
C TYR A 168 14.68 -6.12 37.24
N ASN A 169 14.89 -7.01 38.21
CA ASN A 169 13.84 -7.75 38.87
C ASN A 169 12.89 -6.81 39.62
N GLU A 170 13.40 -5.73 40.23
CA GLU A 170 12.58 -4.73 40.90
C GLU A 170 11.77 -3.87 39.89
N ILE A 171 12.34 -3.53 38.72
CA ILE A 171 11.59 -2.82 37.67
C ILE A 171 10.41 -3.67 37.21
N ILE A 172 10.65 -4.94 36.86
CA ILE A 172 9.62 -5.87 36.39
C ILE A 172 8.57 -6.10 37.48
N SER A 173 9.01 -6.33 38.72
CA SER A 173 8.10 -6.52 39.85
C SER A 173 7.26 -5.28 40.14
N THR A 174 7.85 -4.08 39.98
CA THR A 174 7.12 -2.82 40.11
C THR A 174 6.06 -2.69 39.03
N ILE A 175 6.38 -2.95 37.76
CA ILE A 175 5.42 -2.91 36.63
C ILE A 175 4.20 -3.81 36.91
N ILE A 176 4.44 -5.02 37.42
CA ILE A 176 3.38 -5.98 37.77
C ILE A 176 2.57 -5.45 38.96
N ARG A 177 3.24 -5.02 40.05
CA ARG A 177 2.60 -4.51 41.27
C ARG A 177 1.69 -3.31 41.03
N ILE A 178 2.05 -2.42 40.10
CA ILE A 178 1.23 -1.25 39.75
C ILE A 178 0.15 -1.56 38.69
N GLY A 179 0.00 -2.82 38.28
CA GLY A 179 -1.04 -3.26 37.33
C GLY A 179 -0.80 -2.83 35.89
N ARG A 180 0.45 -2.54 35.48
CA ARG A 180 0.79 -2.06 34.12
C ARG A 180 1.45 -3.12 33.23
N ALA A 181 1.47 -4.38 33.65
CA ALA A 181 2.14 -5.47 32.93
C ALA A 181 1.63 -5.66 31.50
N GLU A 182 0.31 -5.69 31.29
CA GLU A 182 -0.26 -5.91 29.95
C GLU A 182 0.06 -4.78 28.97
N ASP A 183 -0.07 -3.52 29.42
CA ASP A 183 0.30 -2.34 28.62
C ASP A 183 1.78 -2.37 28.25
N PHE A 184 2.63 -2.81 29.17
CA PHE A 184 4.06 -2.93 28.93
C PHE A 184 4.37 -4.05 27.93
N ILE A 185 3.70 -5.20 28.04
CA ILE A 185 3.81 -6.33 27.10
C ILE A 185 3.39 -5.89 25.70
N GLU A 186 2.30 -5.15 25.57
CA GLU A 186 1.86 -4.58 24.29
C GLU A 186 2.92 -3.64 23.72
N ALA A 187 3.38 -2.66 24.52
CA ALA A 187 4.35 -1.66 24.10
C ALA A 187 5.70 -2.27 23.66
N ILE A 188 6.22 -3.25 24.39
CA ILE A 188 7.46 -3.94 24.01
C ILE A 188 7.26 -4.85 22.80
N SER A 189 6.08 -5.47 22.64
CA SER A 189 5.77 -6.27 21.46
C SER A 189 5.73 -5.41 20.20
N GLU A 190 5.10 -4.24 20.26
CA GLU A 190 5.09 -3.25 19.17
C GLU A 190 6.50 -2.72 18.86
N LEU A 191 7.32 -2.51 19.89
CA LEU A 191 8.72 -2.15 19.70
C LEU A 191 9.48 -3.26 18.95
N ILE A 192 9.31 -4.53 19.34
CA ILE A 192 9.94 -5.65 18.65
C ILE A 192 9.48 -5.68 17.19
N GLN A 193 8.16 -5.59 16.92
CA GLN A 193 7.61 -5.53 15.56
C GLN A 193 8.24 -4.42 14.73
N ARG A 194 8.43 -3.24 15.33
CA ARG A 194 9.07 -2.10 14.67
C ARG A 194 10.57 -2.30 14.43
N LEU A 195 11.29 -2.89 15.37
CA LEU A 195 12.74 -3.09 15.25
C LEU A 195 13.12 -4.24 14.31
N VAL A 196 12.24 -5.23 14.12
CA VAL A 196 12.55 -6.35 13.22
C VAL A 196 12.56 -5.95 11.75
N VAL A 197 11.78 -4.95 11.35
CA VAL A 197 11.70 -4.42 9.98
C VAL A 197 12.23 -2.99 9.95
N ASP A 198 13.36 -2.78 9.28
CA ASP A 198 13.98 -1.45 9.19
C ASP A 198 13.29 -0.56 8.15
N HIS A 199 13.04 -1.13 6.98
CA HIS A 199 12.44 -0.43 5.85
C HIS A 199 11.45 -1.33 5.12
N LEU A 200 10.30 -0.77 4.78
CA LEU A 200 9.24 -1.45 4.03
C LEU A 200 9.24 -0.98 2.57
N HIS A 201 9.34 -1.91 1.64
CA HIS A 201 9.14 -1.68 0.22
C HIS A 201 7.79 -2.26 -0.17
N ILE A 202 6.86 -1.41 -0.61
CA ILE A 202 5.61 -1.85 -1.23
C ILE A 202 5.79 -1.80 -2.74
N VAL A 203 5.87 -2.96 -3.37
CA VAL A 203 6.00 -3.12 -4.81
C VAL A 203 4.60 -3.30 -5.40
N GLY A 204 3.91 -2.18 -5.54
CA GLY A 204 2.68 -2.07 -6.31
C GLY A 204 1.41 -2.65 -5.71
N ASP A 205 0.32 -2.23 -6.35
CA ASP A 205 -1.02 -2.77 -6.26
C ASP A 205 -1.52 -2.89 -4.82
N ILE A 206 -1.60 -1.74 -4.14
CA ILE A 206 -2.21 -1.63 -2.81
C ILE A 206 -3.73 -1.74 -2.91
N TYR A 207 -4.29 -1.20 -3.98
CA TYR A 207 -5.72 -1.09 -4.21
C TYR A 207 -6.33 -2.29 -4.94
N ASP A 208 -7.66 -2.33 -4.90
CA ASP A 208 -8.57 -3.28 -5.57
C ASP A 208 -8.53 -4.73 -5.07
N ARG A 209 -9.56 -5.51 -5.45
CA ARG A 209 -9.82 -6.92 -5.10
C ARG A 209 -10.22 -7.19 -3.66
N GLY A 210 -9.43 -6.76 -2.67
CA GLY A 210 -9.73 -6.92 -1.25
C GLY A 210 -10.47 -5.72 -0.64
N PRO A 211 -11.03 -5.88 0.58
CA PRO A 211 -11.99 -4.94 1.15
C PRO A 211 -11.36 -3.73 1.87
N GLY A 212 -10.08 -3.76 2.20
CA GLY A 212 -9.46 -2.79 3.13
C GLY A 212 -8.30 -1.93 2.61
N PRO A 213 -8.23 -1.49 1.34
CA PRO A 213 -7.10 -0.69 0.88
C PRO A 213 -6.99 0.65 1.62
N HIS A 214 -8.11 1.25 2.02
CA HIS A 214 -8.12 2.49 2.80
C HIS A 214 -7.51 2.30 4.20
N ILE A 215 -7.70 1.13 4.83
CA ILE A 215 -7.09 0.77 6.12
C ILE A 215 -5.58 0.55 5.97
N ILE A 216 -5.17 -0.12 4.88
CA ILE A 216 -3.75 -0.32 4.55
C ILE A 216 -3.06 1.03 4.38
N MET A 217 -3.67 1.97 3.67
CA MET A 217 -3.12 3.31 3.47
C MET A 217 -2.96 4.09 4.79
N ASP A 218 -3.96 4.08 5.67
CA ASP A 218 -3.86 4.68 7.00
C ASP A 218 -2.68 4.07 7.81
N LYS A 219 -2.48 2.74 7.68
CA LYS A 219 -1.36 2.05 8.32
C LYS A 219 -0.01 2.42 7.72
N LEU A 220 0.10 2.51 6.39
CA LEU A 220 1.33 2.89 5.68
C LEU A 220 1.74 4.33 5.99
N MET A 221 0.77 5.25 6.08
CA MET A 221 1.01 6.65 6.41
C MET A 221 1.63 6.86 7.80
N SER A 222 1.32 5.98 8.75
CA SER A 222 1.88 6.00 10.11
C SER A 222 3.13 5.13 10.27
N TYR A 223 3.55 4.42 9.21
CA TYR A 223 4.69 3.51 9.27
C TYR A 223 6.03 4.27 9.33
N HIS A 224 7.00 3.72 10.05
CA HIS A 224 8.24 4.44 10.39
C HIS A 224 9.18 4.66 9.19
N SER A 225 9.18 3.75 8.22
CA SER A 225 10.01 3.86 7.03
C SER A 225 9.44 3.02 5.90
N VAL A 226 9.02 3.68 4.82
CA VAL A 226 8.41 3.03 3.66
C VAL A 226 8.71 3.77 2.36
N ASP A 227 8.87 3.00 1.29
CA ASP A 227 8.71 3.46 -0.09
C ASP A 227 7.78 2.56 -0.89
N ILE A 228 7.26 3.10 -1.99
CA ILE A 228 6.21 2.46 -2.79
C ILE A 228 6.59 2.53 -4.27
N GLN A 229 6.50 1.41 -4.99
CA GLN A 229 6.54 1.40 -6.44
C GLN A 229 5.13 1.27 -6.95
N TRP A 230 4.66 2.23 -7.74
CA TRP A 230 3.23 2.24 -8.13
C TRP A 230 2.91 1.08 -9.07
N GLY A 231 1.84 0.37 -8.75
CA GLY A 231 1.20 -0.58 -9.65
C GLY A 231 0.11 0.07 -10.49
N ASN A 232 -0.45 -0.69 -11.44
CA ASN A 232 -1.50 -0.19 -12.31
C ASN A 232 -2.79 0.13 -11.53
N HIS A 233 -3.06 -0.59 -10.44
CA HIS A 233 -4.21 -0.31 -9.58
C HIS A 233 -4.01 1.00 -8.79
N ASP A 234 -2.79 1.29 -8.33
CA ASP A 234 -2.49 2.55 -7.65
C ASP A 234 -2.65 3.75 -8.59
N ILE A 235 -2.13 3.64 -9.83
CA ILE A 235 -2.27 4.68 -10.86
C ILE A 235 -3.73 4.90 -11.23
N LEU A 236 -4.52 3.82 -11.32
CA LEU A 236 -5.96 3.90 -11.58
C LEU A 236 -6.66 4.76 -10.51
N TRP A 237 -6.38 4.51 -9.23
CA TRP A 237 -6.95 5.27 -8.12
C TRP A 237 -6.47 6.73 -8.09
N MET A 238 -5.20 6.98 -8.43
CA MET A 238 -4.70 8.36 -8.61
C MET A 238 -5.46 9.11 -9.70
N GLY A 239 -5.71 8.46 -10.84
CA GLY A 239 -6.49 9.04 -11.93
C GLY A 239 -7.94 9.31 -11.53
N ALA A 240 -8.56 8.41 -10.74
CA ALA A 240 -9.92 8.61 -10.24
C ALA A 240 -9.98 9.80 -9.27
N ALA A 241 -9.02 9.91 -8.36
CA ALA A 241 -8.87 11.03 -7.44
C ALA A 241 -8.57 12.37 -8.15
N ALA A 242 -7.99 12.34 -9.35
CA ALA A 242 -7.80 13.49 -10.22
C ALA A 242 -9.03 13.82 -11.09
N GLY A 243 -10.19 13.20 -10.84
CA GLY A 243 -11.44 13.48 -11.56
C GLY A 243 -11.56 12.79 -12.92
N GLN A 244 -10.64 11.89 -13.29
CA GLN A 244 -10.66 11.26 -14.62
C GLN A 244 -11.81 10.24 -14.70
N TRP A 245 -12.85 10.54 -15.50
CA TRP A 245 -14.07 9.74 -15.58
C TRP A 245 -13.87 8.26 -15.92
N GLY A 246 -12.89 7.93 -16.78
CA GLY A 246 -12.56 6.54 -17.11
C GLY A 246 -12.01 5.76 -15.91
N CYS A 247 -11.13 6.40 -15.15
CA CYS A 247 -10.58 5.86 -13.90
C CYS A 247 -11.68 5.73 -12.84
N ILE A 248 -12.53 6.74 -12.66
CA ILE A 248 -13.66 6.71 -11.72
C ILE A 248 -14.58 5.53 -12.05
N ALA A 249 -15.01 5.41 -13.30
CA ALA A 249 -15.90 4.32 -13.71
C ALA A 249 -15.25 2.96 -13.50
N ASN A 250 -13.95 2.83 -13.79
CA ASN A 250 -13.21 1.59 -13.60
C ASN A 250 -13.00 1.22 -12.12
N VAL A 251 -12.70 2.19 -11.25
CA VAL A 251 -12.62 1.98 -9.79
C VAL A 251 -13.95 1.44 -9.27
N ILE A 252 -15.07 2.12 -9.59
CA ILE A 252 -16.40 1.68 -9.15
C ILE A 252 -16.74 0.30 -9.73
N ARG A 253 -16.42 0.05 -11.00
CA ARG A 253 -16.61 -1.27 -11.62
C ARG A 253 -15.84 -2.35 -10.88
N ILE A 254 -14.59 -2.12 -10.53
CA ILE A 254 -13.77 -3.10 -9.81
C ILE A 254 -14.32 -3.31 -8.40
N CYS A 255 -14.66 -2.27 -7.65
CA CYS A 255 -15.35 -2.39 -6.37
C CYS A 255 -16.62 -3.23 -6.49
N ALA A 256 -17.50 -2.94 -7.46
CA ALA A 256 -18.73 -3.70 -7.68
C ALA A 256 -18.45 -5.17 -8.02
N ARG A 257 -17.47 -5.45 -8.89
CA ARG A 257 -17.09 -6.80 -9.33
C ARG A 257 -16.60 -7.69 -8.18
N TYR A 258 -15.95 -7.11 -7.18
CA TYR A 258 -15.40 -7.82 -6.03
C TYR A 258 -16.26 -7.67 -4.77
N GLY A 259 -17.42 -7.01 -4.85
CA GLY A 259 -18.31 -6.81 -3.70
C GLY A 259 -17.76 -5.86 -2.63
N ASN A 260 -16.92 -4.91 -3.02
CA ASN A 260 -16.27 -3.97 -2.11
C ASN A 260 -16.73 -2.53 -2.36
N LEU A 261 -18.04 -2.32 -2.56
CA LEU A 261 -18.59 -0.96 -2.72
C LEU A 261 -18.48 -0.14 -1.43
N ASP A 262 -18.47 -0.79 -0.27
CA ASP A 262 -18.25 -0.18 1.04
C ASP A 262 -16.91 0.57 1.13
N ILE A 263 -15.90 0.22 0.33
CA ILE A 263 -14.66 1.00 0.24
C ILE A 263 -14.97 2.45 -0.16
N LEU A 264 -15.88 2.63 -1.10
CA LEU A 264 -16.26 3.93 -1.61
C LEU A 264 -17.19 4.63 -0.63
N GLU A 265 -18.23 3.94 -0.14
CA GLU A 265 -19.25 4.52 0.72
C GLU A 265 -18.73 4.78 2.15
N ASP A 266 -18.30 3.74 2.85
CA ASP A 266 -17.83 3.84 4.25
C ASP A 266 -16.36 4.29 4.33
N GLY A 267 -15.52 3.74 3.44
CA GLY A 267 -14.08 4.00 3.47
C GLY A 267 -13.71 5.44 3.05
N TYR A 268 -14.39 5.97 2.04
CA TYR A 268 -14.11 7.28 1.43
C TYR A 268 -15.28 8.27 1.45
N GLY A 269 -16.48 7.88 1.88
CA GLY A 269 -17.64 8.79 1.95
C GLY A 269 -18.22 9.17 0.59
N ILE A 270 -18.00 8.37 -0.44
CA ILE A 270 -18.45 8.62 -1.82
C ILE A 270 -19.85 8.03 -2.00
N ASN A 271 -20.84 8.91 -2.18
CA ASN A 271 -22.25 8.51 -2.31
C ASN A 271 -22.55 7.87 -3.67
N LEU A 272 -22.90 6.58 -3.67
CA LEU A 272 -23.28 5.84 -4.88
C LEU A 272 -24.78 5.72 -5.11
N LEU A 273 -25.63 6.26 -4.22
CA LEU A 273 -27.08 6.18 -4.32
C LEU A 273 -27.65 6.63 -5.69
N PRO A 274 -27.16 7.72 -6.33
CA PRO A 274 -27.64 8.09 -7.67
C PRO A 274 -27.37 7.02 -8.73
N LEU A 275 -26.19 6.38 -8.67
CA LEU A 275 -25.82 5.30 -9.59
C LEU A 275 -26.64 4.03 -9.30
N ALA A 276 -26.87 3.72 -8.02
CA ALA A 276 -27.67 2.57 -7.60
C ALA A 276 -29.14 2.70 -8.04
N ALA A 277 -29.74 3.88 -7.84
CA ALA A 277 -31.10 4.18 -8.29
C ALA A 277 -31.24 4.11 -9.82
N PHE A 278 -30.24 4.62 -10.55
CA PHE A 278 -30.15 4.49 -12.00
C PHE A 278 -30.07 3.02 -12.44
N ALA A 279 -29.18 2.23 -11.83
CA ALA A 279 -29.00 0.82 -12.14
C ALA A 279 -30.28 0.01 -11.91
N LEU A 280 -31.01 0.28 -10.82
CA LEU A 280 -32.27 -0.38 -10.51
C LEU A 280 -33.36 -0.06 -11.54
N ARG A 281 -33.46 1.21 -11.97
CA ARG A 281 -34.48 1.63 -12.94
C ARG A 281 -34.19 1.12 -14.35
N ILE A 282 -32.92 1.07 -14.75
CA ILE A 282 -32.50 0.68 -16.10
C ILE A 282 -32.38 -0.83 -16.27
N TYR A 283 -31.90 -1.53 -15.23
CA TYR A 283 -31.61 -2.97 -15.26
C TYR A 283 -32.43 -3.76 -14.22
N GLY A 284 -33.56 -3.23 -13.77
CA GLY A 284 -34.41 -3.84 -12.74
C GLY A 284 -34.84 -5.27 -13.09
N ASP A 285 -35.27 -5.48 -14.33
CA ASP A 285 -35.72 -6.79 -14.82
C ASP A 285 -34.58 -7.65 -15.39
N ASP A 286 -33.35 -7.16 -15.39
CA ASP A 286 -32.19 -7.83 -15.98
C ASP A 286 -31.51 -8.75 -14.95
N PRO A 287 -31.31 -10.05 -15.25
CA PRO A 287 -30.67 -10.96 -14.33
C PRO A 287 -29.15 -10.70 -14.17
N CYS A 288 -28.56 -9.86 -15.03
CA CYS A 288 -27.17 -9.39 -14.96
C CYS A 288 -26.12 -10.51 -14.83
N ILE A 289 -26.39 -11.69 -15.40
CA ILE A 289 -25.62 -12.92 -15.17
C ILE A 289 -24.12 -12.75 -15.52
N CYS A 290 -23.83 -12.03 -16.61
CA CYS A 290 -22.46 -11.73 -17.05
C CYS A 290 -21.69 -10.83 -16.08
N PHE A 291 -22.38 -10.20 -15.13
CA PHE A 291 -21.85 -9.24 -14.16
C PHE A 291 -21.83 -9.80 -12.73
N ARG A 292 -21.92 -11.13 -12.58
CA ARG A 292 -21.76 -11.80 -11.28
C ARG A 292 -20.43 -11.43 -10.61
N LEU A 293 -20.48 -11.26 -9.29
CA LEU A 293 -19.32 -10.95 -8.47
C LEU A 293 -18.32 -12.12 -8.45
N LYS A 294 -17.03 -11.81 -8.35
CA LYS A 294 -15.96 -12.82 -8.45
C LYS A 294 -15.56 -13.49 -7.15
N ALA A 295 -15.69 -12.81 -6.02
CA ALA A 295 -14.95 -13.17 -4.82
C ALA A 295 -15.71 -12.83 -3.54
N VAL A 296 -16.97 -13.28 -3.43
CA VAL A 296 -17.69 -13.10 -2.17
C VAL A 296 -18.53 -14.31 -1.80
N GLU A 297 -18.29 -14.80 -0.60
CA GLU A 297 -19.10 -15.79 0.10
C GLU A 297 -19.92 -15.05 1.17
N GLY A 298 -21.18 -15.46 1.37
CA GLY A 298 -22.01 -14.92 2.46
C GLY A 298 -22.64 -13.54 2.24
N ILE A 299 -22.61 -12.98 1.03
CA ILE A 299 -23.41 -11.80 0.68
C ILE A 299 -24.90 -12.15 0.67
N ASP A 300 -25.73 -11.24 1.17
CA ASP A 300 -27.17 -11.33 1.09
C ASP A 300 -27.68 -11.35 -0.38
N PRO A 301 -28.62 -12.23 -0.76
CA PRO A 301 -29.08 -12.33 -2.15
C PRO A 301 -29.57 -11.01 -2.77
N ASP A 302 -30.23 -10.14 -1.99
CA ASP A 302 -30.76 -8.87 -2.49
C ASP A 302 -29.61 -7.87 -2.73
N GLU A 303 -28.65 -7.84 -1.82
CA GLU A 303 -27.41 -7.06 -1.96
C GLU A 303 -26.59 -7.54 -3.17
N MET A 304 -26.47 -8.85 -3.36
CA MET A 304 -25.79 -9.43 -4.52
C MET A 304 -26.45 -8.98 -5.82
N GLN A 305 -27.78 -9.02 -5.90
CA GLN A 305 -28.50 -8.60 -7.10
C GLN A 305 -28.32 -7.09 -7.37
N MET A 306 -28.37 -6.26 -6.33
CA MET A 306 -28.11 -4.82 -6.46
C MET A 306 -26.69 -4.55 -6.97
N ASN A 307 -25.69 -5.21 -6.40
CA ASN A 307 -24.29 -5.08 -6.80
C ASN A 307 -24.07 -5.52 -8.26
N MET A 308 -24.77 -6.57 -8.72
CA MET A 308 -24.74 -7.00 -10.12
C MET A 308 -25.34 -5.95 -11.07
N ARG A 309 -26.45 -5.31 -10.70
CA ARG A 309 -27.06 -4.22 -11.48
C ARG A 309 -26.14 -3.00 -11.55
N ILE A 310 -25.56 -2.59 -10.42
CA ILE A 310 -24.57 -1.50 -10.36
C ILE A 310 -23.36 -1.84 -11.23
N HIS A 311 -22.83 -3.06 -11.12
CA HIS A 311 -21.70 -3.54 -11.91
C HIS A 311 -21.99 -3.49 -13.41
N LYS A 312 -23.20 -3.89 -13.85
CA LYS A 312 -23.64 -3.76 -15.24
C LYS A 312 -23.71 -2.30 -15.67
N ALA A 313 -24.43 -1.46 -14.93
CA ALA A 313 -24.62 -0.06 -15.26
C ALA A 313 -23.29 0.69 -15.41
N ILE A 314 -22.39 0.55 -14.42
CA ILE A 314 -21.09 1.23 -14.48
C ILE A 314 -20.17 0.66 -15.54
N SER A 315 -20.30 -0.63 -15.90
CA SER A 315 -19.54 -1.21 -17.02
C SER A 315 -19.94 -0.59 -18.35
N ILE A 316 -21.24 -0.38 -18.59
CA ILE A 316 -21.70 0.28 -19.82
C ILE A 316 -21.22 1.73 -19.88
N ILE A 317 -21.32 2.47 -18.77
CA ILE A 317 -20.76 3.82 -18.64
C ILE A 317 -19.26 3.82 -18.93
N GLN A 318 -18.51 2.86 -18.37
CA GLN A 318 -17.08 2.72 -18.60
C GLN A 318 -16.76 2.49 -20.08
N PHE A 319 -17.47 1.58 -20.77
CA PHE A 319 -17.23 1.32 -22.19
C PHE A 319 -17.46 2.56 -23.06
N LYS A 320 -18.48 3.37 -22.70
CA LYS A 320 -18.76 4.65 -23.36
C LYS A 320 -17.61 5.65 -23.18
N VAL A 321 -17.20 5.90 -21.94
CA VAL A 321 -16.12 6.87 -21.66
C VAL A 321 -14.78 6.42 -22.22
N GLU A 322 -14.46 5.12 -22.18
CA GLU A 322 -13.25 4.57 -22.78
C GLU A 322 -13.24 4.82 -24.30
N GLY A 323 -14.36 4.59 -24.98
CA GLY A 323 -14.47 4.91 -26.41
C GLY A 323 -14.34 6.40 -26.70
N GLN A 324 -14.91 7.27 -25.87
CA GLN A 324 -14.72 8.73 -26.00
C GLN A 324 -13.25 9.13 -25.81
N ILE A 325 -12.56 8.55 -24.81
CA ILE A 325 -11.13 8.79 -24.57
C ILE A 325 -10.29 8.32 -25.75
N ILE A 326 -10.55 7.12 -26.28
CA ILE A 326 -9.85 6.55 -27.43
C ILE A 326 -10.04 7.43 -28.67
N ARG A 327 -11.27 7.87 -28.95
CA ARG A 327 -11.58 8.81 -30.06
C ARG A 327 -10.80 10.11 -29.93
N ARG A 328 -10.69 10.65 -28.71
CA ARG A 328 -9.97 11.90 -28.41
C ARG A 328 -8.46 11.74 -28.48
N GLN A 329 -7.91 10.60 -28.06
CA GLN A 329 -6.48 10.39 -27.86
C GLN A 329 -5.90 9.29 -28.76
N LYS A 330 -5.89 9.58 -30.07
CA LYS A 330 -5.37 8.69 -31.11
C LYS A 330 -3.89 8.31 -30.94
N ALA A 331 -3.11 9.12 -30.22
CA ALA A 331 -1.70 8.86 -29.97
C ALA A 331 -1.43 7.59 -29.15
N PHE A 332 -2.44 7.05 -28.47
CA PHE A 332 -2.29 5.80 -27.71
C PHE A 332 -2.51 4.53 -28.55
N HIS A 333 -3.00 4.66 -29.79
CA HIS A 333 -3.23 3.53 -30.69
C HIS A 333 -4.10 2.42 -30.08
N LEU A 334 -5.19 2.81 -29.40
CA LEU A 334 -6.09 1.92 -28.66
C LEU A 334 -7.43 1.69 -29.38
N GLU A 335 -7.54 2.03 -30.66
CA GLU A 335 -8.78 1.93 -31.43
C GLU A 335 -9.34 0.50 -31.50
N ASN A 336 -8.47 -0.51 -31.41
CA ASN A 336 -8.85 -1.92 -31.32
C ASN A 336 -9.53 -2.31 -30.01
N ARG A 337 -9.42 -1.49 -28.95
CA ARG A 337 -10.09 -1.70 -27.66
C ARG A 337 -11.49 -1.10 -27.63
N ALA A 338 -11.84 -0.21 -28.56
CA ALA A 338 -13.18 0.35 -28.67
C ALA A 338 -14.09 -0.65 -29.39
N LEU A 339 -15.04 -1.28 -28.67
CA LEU A 339 -15.82 -2.41 -29.21
C LEU A 339 -17.30 -2.12 -29.49
N LEU A 340 -17.94 -1.18 -28.79
CA LEU A 340 -19.39 -0.95 -28.92
C LEU A 340 -19.86 -0.66 -30.36
N HIS A 341 -19.06 0.04 -31.17
CA HIS A 341 -19.38 0.31 -32.59
C HIS A 341 -19.29 -0.91 -33.51
N ARG A 342 -18.77 -2.05 -33.03
CA ARG A 342 -18.65 -3.30 -33.80
C ARG A 342 -19.79 -4.28 -33.52
N ILE A 343 -20.73 -3.90 -32.66
CA ILE A 343 -21.89 -4.71 -32.30
C ILE A 343 -22.98 -4.54 -33.36
N ASP A 344 -23.48 -5.66 -33.87
CA ASP A 344 -24.76 -5.73 -34.58
C ASP A 344 -25.86 -5.97 -33.53
N PHE A 345 -26.48 -4.88 -33.09
CA PHE A 345 -27.48 -4.91 -32.00
C PHE A 345 -28.77 -5.64 -32.39
N GLU A 346 -29.13 -5.65 -33.68
CA GLU A 346 -30.32 -6.37 -34.16
C GLU A 346 -30.10 -7.89 -34.13
N LYS A 347 -28.91 -8.34 -34.53
CA LYS A 347 -28.57 -9.78 -34.54
C LYS A 347 -28.00 -10.28 -33.22
N GLY A 348 -27.63 -9.40 -32.30
CA GLY A 348 -26.97 -9.75 -31.05
C GLY A 348 -25.60 -10.38 -31.28
N THR A 349 -24.82 -9.85 -32.23
CA THR A 349 -23.48 -10.38 -32.57
C THR A 349 -22.42 -9.29 -32.57
N ILE A 350 -21.15 -9.67 -32.43
CA ILE A 350 -19.99 -8.77 -32.53
C ILE A 350 -18.96 -9.33 -33.51
N GLU A 351 -18.33 -8.46 -34.29
CA GLU A 351 -17.22 -8.82 -35.16
C GLU A 351 -15.86 -8.51 -34.51
N LEU A 352 -15.06 -9.56 -34.30
CA LEU A 352 -13.71 -9.49 -33.73
C LEU A 352 -12.75 -10.24 -34.67
N ASP A 353 -11.68 -9.57 -35.10
CA ASP A 353 -10.65 -10.12 -35.99
C ASP A 353 -11.22 -10.84 -37.23
N GLY A 354 -12.26 -10.27 -37.84
CA GLY A 354 -12.93 -10.81 -39.03
C GLY A 354 -13.85 -12.01 -38.78
N LYS A 355 -14.09 -12.37 -37.50
CA LYS A 355 -15.01 -13.45 -37.10
C LYS A 355 -16.20 -12.88 -36.33
N LYS A 356 -17.39 -13.44 -36.60
CA LYS A 356 -18.64 -13.08 -35.91
C LYS A 356 -18.89 -13.99 -34.72
N TYR A 357 -19.22 -13.39 -33.58
CA TYR A 357 -19.50 -14.08 -32.33
C TYR A 357 -20.88 -13.66 -31.78
N PRO A 358 -21.68 -14.59 -31.24
CA PRO A 358 -22.88 -14.22 -30.49
C PRO A 358 -22.51 -13.51 -29.19
N LEU A 359 -23.26 -12.49 -28.81
CA LEU A 359 -23.09 -11.81 -27.54
C LEU A 359 -23.62 -12.68 -26.38
N LEU A 360 -22.96 -12.61 -25.23
CA LEU A 360 -23.41 -13.26 -24.00
C LEU A 360 -24.50 -12.46 -23.26
N ASP A 361 -24.55 -11.15 -23.51
CA ASP A 361 -25.53 -10.21 -22.97
C ASP A 361 -25.95 -9.26 -24.09
N THR A 362 -27.24 -9.03 -24.24
CA THR A 362 -27.83 -8.20 -25.30
C THR A 362 -28.62 -7.01 -24.77
N ALA A 363 -28.69 -6.83 -23.44
CA ALA A 363 -29.49 -5.80 -22.80
C ALA A 363 -28.65 -4.53 -22.57
N PHE A 364 -28.71 -3.63 -23.57
CA PHE A 364 -28.00 -2.35 -23.57
C PHE A 364 -28.97 -1.16 -23.77
N PRO A 365 -29.96 -0.97 -22.87
CA PRO A 365 -31.04 0.01 -23.05
C PRO A 365 -30.59 1.47 -23.16
N THR A 366 -29.37 1.79 -22.72
CA THR A 366 -28.82 3.14 -22.78
C THR A 366 -27.85 3.37 -23.95
N VAL A 367 -27.54 2.35 -24.75
CA VAL A 367 -26.62 2.47 -25.89
C VAL A 367 -27.42 2.78 -27.15
N ASP A 368 -27.19 3.95 -27.75
CA ASP A 368 -27.73 4.29 -29.07
C ASP A 368 -26.86 3.64 -30.16
N PRO A 369 -27.39 2.73 -31.00
CA PRO A 369 -26.61 2.12 -32.08
C PRO A 369 -25.99 3.13 -33.07
N LYS A 370 -26.54 4.34 -33.20
CA LYS A 370 -26.03 5.39 -34.10
C LYS A 370 -24.83 6.13 -33.53
N ASP A 371 -24.77 6.32 -32.21
CA ASP A 371 -23.59 6.80 -31.51
C ASP A 371 -23.36 6.02 -30.21
N PRO A 372 -22.77 4.82 -30.29
CA PRO A 372 -22.78 3.86 -29.18
C PRO A 372 -21.91 4.29 -28.00
N TYR A 373 -21.11 5.35 -28.15
CA TYR A 373 -20.29 5.90 -27.07
C TYR A 373 -20.88 7.18 -26.46
N ALA A 374 -22.03 7.66 -26.94
CA ALA A 374 -22.71 8.80 -26.35
C ALA A 374 -23.28 8.44 -24.97
N PHE A 375 -23.11 9.37 -24.02
CA PHE A 375 -23.83 9.30 -22.76
C PHE A 375 -25.27 9.74 -22.94
N THR A 376 -26.17 9.11 -22.19
CA THR A 376 -27.45 9.72 -21.89
C THR A 376 -27.23 10.91 -20.96
N GLN A 377 -28.19 11.84 -20.93
CA GLN A 377 -28.13 12.99 -20.01
C GLN A 377 -27.90 12.55 -18.56
N GLU A 378 -28.59 11.49 -18.13
CA GLU A 378 -28.51 11.00 -16.76
C GLU A 378 -27.17 10.32 -16.44
N GLU A 379 -26.60 9.54 -17.38
CA GLU A 379 -25.24 8.98 -17.23
C GLU A 379 -24.21 10.10 -17.05
N GLU A 380 -24.33 11.18 -17.83
CA GLU A 380 -23.44 12.34 -17.72
C GLU A 380 -23.61 13.07 -16.38
N GLU A 381 -24.84 13.25 -15.91
CA GLU A 381 -25.13 13.84 -14.60
C GLU A 381 -24.56 13.01 -13.44
N ILE A 382 -24.68 11.68 -13.52
CA ILE A 382 -24.07 10.75 -12.55
C ILE A 382 -22.55 10.91 -12.54
N MET A 383 -21.90 10.89 -13.71
CA MET A 383 -20.45 11.03 -13.79
C MET A 383 -19.94 12.38 -13.28
N LYS A 384 -20.66 13.48 -13.54
CA LYS A 384 -20.33 14.81 -12.98
C LYS A 384 -20.43 14.83 -11.45
N ARG A 385 -21.41 14.13 -10.86
CA ARG A 385 -21.54 14.01 -9.39
C ARG A 385 -20.42 13.17 -8.79
N LEU A 386 -20.11 12.04 -9.40
CA LEU A 386 -19.02 11.16 -8.97
C LEU A 386 -17.67 11.88 -9.06
N GLU A 387 -17.38 12.57 -10.17
CA GLU A 387 -16.17 13.38 -10.32
C GLU A 387 -16.00 14.36 -9.15
N LYS A 388 -17.04 15.13 -8.81
CA LYS A 388 -17.01 16.03 -7.65
C LYS A 388 -16.74 15.29 -6.35
N ALA A 389 -17.36 14.12 -6.14
CA ALA A 389 -17.16 13.33 -4.93
C ALA A 389 -15.70 12.84 -4.79
N PHE A 390 -15.11 12.32 -5.87
CA PHE A 390 -13.72 11.85 -5.86
C PHE A 390 -12.70 12.99 -5.70
N LEU A 391 -12.90 14.11 -6.41
CA LEU A 391 -12.01 15.28 -6.31
C LEU A 391 -11.98 15.88 -4.89
N HIS A 392 -13.12 15.92 -4.21
CA HIS A 392 -13.25 16.58 -2.90
C HIS A 392 -13.17 15.62 -1.70
N CYS A 393 -12.94 14.32 -1.92
CA CYS A 393 -12.75 13.35 -0.83
C CYS A 393 -11.41 13.58 -0.12
N GLU A 394 -11.41 14.25 1.04
CA GLU A 394 -10.18 14.59 1.78
C GLU A 394 -9.30 13.37 2.06
N LYS A 395 -9.89 12.27 2.55
CA LYS A 395 -9.15 11.07 2.89
C LYS A 395 -8.48 10.45 1.67
N LEU A 396 -9.19 10.35 0.54
CA LEU A 396 -8.62 9.84 -0.71
C LEU A 396 -7.49 10.75 -1.21
N GLN A 397 -7.69 12.07 -1.19
CA GLN A 397 -6.66 13.05 -1.57
C GLN A 397 -5.41 12.92 -0.70
N ARG A 398 -5.58 12.71 0.61
CA ARG A 398 -4.47 12.48 1.54
C ARG A 398 -3.71 11.19 1.22
N HIS A 399 -4.42 10.10 0.94
CA HIS A 399 -3.83 8.83 0.53
C HIS A 399 -3.04 8.95 -0.78
N MET A 400 -3.61 9.60 -1.80
CA MET A 400 -2.93 9.79 -3.09
C MET A 400 -1.70 10.68 -2.98
N ARG A 401 -1.76 11.77 -2.18
CA ARG A 401 -0.59 12.60 -1.88
C ARG A 401 0.51 11.80 -1.19
N PHE A 402 0.15 10.89 -0.28
CA PHE A 402 1.12 9.99 0.34
C PHE A 402 1.78 9.06 -0.68
N LEU A 403 1.01 8.42 -1.57
CA LEU A 403 1.56 7.60 -2.65
C LEU A 403 2.50 8.40 -3.56
N LEU A 404 2.13 9.63 -3.89
CA LEU A 404 2.98 10.52 -4.69
C LEU A 404 4.27 10.88 -3.94
N ASN A 405 4.19 11.16 -2.64
CA ASN A 405 5.35 11.57 -1.85
C ASN A 405 6.31 10.42 -1.50
N LYS A 406 5.78 9.21 -1.29
CA LYS A 406 6.56 8.03 -0.90
C LYS A 406 6.81 7.05 -2.03
N GLY A 407 6.20 7.27 -3.19
CA GLY A 407 6.35 6.38 -4.31
C GLY A 407 6.75 7.02 -5.62
N SER A 408 7.04 6.13 -6.55
CA SER A 408 7.48 6.39 -7.91
C SER A 408 7.22 5.15 -8.76
N LEU A 409 7.37 5.24 -10.08
CA LEU A 409 7.25 4.03 -10.94
C LEU A 409 8.37 3.00 -10.71
N TYR A 410 9.54 3.46 -10.25
CA TYR A 410 10.66 2.61 -9.90
C TYR A 410 11.53 3.28 -8.83
N LYS A 411 12.35 2.49 -8.14
CA LYS A 411 13.37 2.99 -7.21
C LYS A 411 14.60 2.08 -7.23
N VAL A 412 15.79 2.68 -7.16
CA VAL A 412 17.02 1.93 -6.87
C VAL A 412 17.29 2.05 -5.38
N TYR A 413 17.41 0.93 -4.69
CA TYR A 413 17.66 0.89 -3.26
C TYR A 413 18.53 -0.32 -2.89
N ASN A 414 19.66 -0.08 -2.23
CA ASN A 414 20.65 -1.10 -1.88
C ASN A 414 21.01 -2.04 -3.05
N ASP A 415 21.37 -1.45 -4.19
CA ASP A 415 21.72 -2.14 -5.44
C ASP A 415 20.60 -3.00 -6.06
N ASN A 416 19.36 -2.87 -5.57
CA ASN A 416 18.17 -3.48 -6.17
C ASN A 416 17.39 -2.45 -6.97
N LEU A 417 16.93 -2.84 -8.16
CA LEU A 417 15.95 -2.08 -8.94
C LEU A 417 14.55 -2.59 -8.59
N LEU A 418 13.76 -1.75 -7.95
CA LEU A 418 12.39 -2.03 -7.55
C LEU A 418 11.44 -1.40 -8.57
N TYR A 419 10.50 -2.18 -9.10
CA TYR A 419 9.45 -1.73 -10.01
C TYR A 419 8.32 -2.78 -10.04
N HIS A 420 7.10 -2.36 -10.31
CA HIS A 420 5.94 -3.26 -10.42
C HIS A 420 5.53 -3.50 -11.88
N GLY A 421 5.35 -2.40 -12.62
CA GLY A 421 4.86 -2.45 -14.00
C GLY A 421 5.87 -3.02 -15.00
N CYS A 422 5.36 -3.64 -16.07
CA CYS A 422 6.21 -4.21 -17.12
C CYS A 422 7.05 -3.15 -17.84
N VAL A 423 8.32 -3.49 -18.11
CA VAL A 423 9.19 -2.70 -18.98
C VAL A 423 8.92 -3.10 -20.44
N PRO A 424 8.53 -2.17 -21.33
CA PRO A 424 8.30 -2.50 -22.73
C PRO A 424 9.58 -2.97 -23.43
N LEU A 425 9.53 -4.14 -24.04
CA LEU A 425 10.61 -4.71 -24.84
C LEU A 425 10.18 -4.92 -26.29
N THR A 426 11.13 -4.85 -27.20
CA THR A 426 11.00 -5.33 -28.58
C THR A 426 11.10 -6.85 -28.61
N GLU A 427 10.74 -7.47 -29.74
CA GLU A 427 10.81 -8.93 -29.90
C GLU A 427 12.23 -9.49 -29.72
N ASP A 428 13.27 -8.70 -30.05
CA ASP A 428 14.68 -9.03 -29.84
C ASP A 428 15.19 -8.69 -28.42
N GLY A 429 14.31 -8.32 -27.48
CA GLY A 429 14.63 -8.10 -26.08
C GLY A 429 15.25 -6.75 -25.74
N LYS A 430 15.30 -5.80 -26.68
CA LYS A 430 15.77 -4.43 -26.41
C LYS A 430 14.67 -3.59 -25.79
N LEU A 431 15.06 -2.54 -25.07
CA LEU A 431 14.12 -1.56 -24.53
C LEU A 431 13.35 -0.90 -25.67
N LYS A 432 12.03 -1.08 -25.66
CA LYS A 432 11.16 -0.56 -26.72
C LYS A 432 10.96 0.93 -26.55
N GLU A 433 11.14 1.68 -27.63
CA GLU A 433 10.76 3.09 -27.68
C GLU A 433 9.24 3.22 -27.80
N ILE A 434 8.68 4.09 -26.96
CA ILE A 434 7.26 4.43 -26.95
C ILE A 434 7.11 5.90 -27.27
N ARG A 435 6.25 6.21 -28.25
CA ARG A 435 5.96 7.60 -28.64
C ARG A 435 4.83 8.16 -27.79
N LEU A 436 5.14 9.17 -26.98
CA LEU A 436 4.19 9.89 -26.12
C LEU A 436 4.23 11.39 -26.43
N PHE A 437 3.07 11.98 -26.72
CA PHE A 437 2.92 13.42 -27.00
C PHE A 437 3.94 13.97 -28.01
N GLY A 438 4.21 13.20 -29.07
CA GLY A 438 5.09 13.59 -30.17
C GLY A 438 6.58 13.28 -29.97
N LYS A 439 7.02 12.83 -28.79
CA LYS A 439 8.40 12.43 -28.49
C LYS A 439 8.50 10.93 -28.21
N SER A 440 9.63 10.32 -28.53
CA SER A 440 9.92 8.91 -28.24
C SER A 440 10.75 8.80 -26.98
N TYR A 441 10.41 7.85 -26.12
CA TYR A 441 11.14 7.55 -24.88
C TYR A 441 11.32 6.04 -24.73
N GLY A 442 12.43 5.62 -24.14
CA GLY A 442 12.72 4.20 -23.87
C GLY A 442 13.36 3.98 -22.51
N GLY A 443 13.14 2.80 -21.92
CA GLY A 443 13.75 2.42 -20.65
C GLY A 443 13.49 3.40 -19.50
N LYS A 444 14.56 3.83 -18.83
CA LYS A 444 14.51 4.76 -17.69
C LYS A 444 13.82 6.09 -18.04
N GLU A 445 14.11 6.66 -19.20
CA GLU A 445 13.57 7.96 -19.61
C GLU A 445 12.04 7.90 -19.74
N LEU A 446 11.51 6.79 -20.26
CA LEU A 446 10.06 6.57 -20.32
C LEU A 446 9.43 6.60 -18.92
N TYR A 447 10.03 5.91 -17.95
CA TYR A 447 9.53 5.87 -16.57
C TYR A 447 9.63 7.24 -15.90
N ASP A 448 10.73 7.97 -16.07
CA ASP A 448 10.90 9.32 -15.51
C ASP A 448 9.83 10.31 -16.06
N VAL A 449 9.54 10.22 -17.36
CA VAL A 449 8.55 11.06 -18.03
C VAL A 449 7.13 10.70 -17.60
N LEU A 450 6.79 9.41 -17.50
CA LEU A 450 5.49 8.95 -17.02
C LEU A 450 5.26 9.36 -15.56
N ASP A 451 6.26 9.22 -14.69
CA ASP A 451 6.20 9.67 -13.29
C ASP A 451 5.91 11.18 -13.23
N SER A 452 6.60 11.98 -14.06
CA SER A 452 6.32 13.41 -14.19
C SER A 452 4.90 13.71 -14.66
N TYR A 453 4.35 12.94 -15.61
CA TYR A 453 3.00 13.15 -16.10
C TYR A 453 1.94 12.80 -15.07
N VAL A 454 2.12 11.73 -14.30
CA VAL A 454 1.22 11.39 -13.19
C VAL A 454 1.17 12.52 -12.17
N ARG A 455 2.34 13.03 -11.75
CA ARG A 455 2.42 14.17 -10.81
C ARG A 455 1.77 15.42 -11.36
N LYS A 456 2.06 15.79 -12.61
CA LYS A 456 1.45 16.97 -13.25
C LYS A 456 -0.06 16.81 -13.37
N GLY A 457 -0.53 15.63 -13.80
CA GLY A 457 -1.95 15.32 -13.92
C GLY A 457 -2.69 15.51 -12.60
N PHE A 458 -2.13 15.01 -11.49
CA PHE A 458 -2.75 15.08 -10.17
C PHE A 458 -2.71 16.48 -9.53
N PHE A 459 -1.63 17.25 -9.71
CA PHE A 459 -1.51 18.58 -9.09
C PHE A 459 -2.11 19.71 -9.92
N CYS A 460 -2.43 19.48 -11.19
CA CYS A 460 -3.10 20.45 -12.06
C CYS A 460 -4.62 20.23 -12.19
N SER A 461 -5.13 19.11 -11.70
CA SER A 461 -6.56 18.74 -11.69
C SER A 461 -7.35 19.38 -10.56
#